data_AF-A0A7R9FCS0-F1
#
_entry.id   AF-A0A7R9FCS0-F1
#
_cell.length_a   1.000
_cell.length_b   1.000
_cell.length_c   1.000
_cell.angle_alpha   90.00
_cell.angle_beta   90.00
_cell.angle_gamma   90.00
#
_symmetry.space_group_name_H-M   'P 1'
#
loop_
_entity.id
_entity.type
_entity.pdbx_description
1 polymer ?
#
loop_
_entity_poly.entity_id
_entity_poly.type
_entity_poly.pdbx_seq_one_letter_code
_entity_poly.pdbx_strand_id
1 'polypeptide(L)'
;MTPGHSLKHPNIVEIKGVIQEPEVSLVMEFVQHGSLQSYLKIHKESLKERHLLKFALDVARGMEYLGCKNIVHRDLAARNILVANEHHVKISDFGLAQVMEKNDYYFLQTARELPIKWLV
;
A
#
# COMPACT_ATOMS: atom_id res chain seq x y z
N MET A 1 -1.72 7.45 -16.33
CA MET A 1 -2.23 6.12 -15.93
C MET A 1 -1.58 5.77 -14.61
N THR A 2 -2.35 5.51 -13.55
CA THR A 2 -1.77 5.15 -12.24
C THR A 2 -1.21 3.72 -12.31
N PRO A 3 -0.01 3.45 -11.76
CA PRO A 3 0.63 2.12 -11.80
C PRO A 3 -0.21 0.96 -11.25
N GLY A 4 -1.25 1.25 -10.47
CA GLY A 4 -2.02 0.25 -9.73
C GLY A 4 -3.14 -0.46 -10.50
N HIS A 5 -3.57 0.02 -11.68
CA HIS A 5 -4.77 -0.50 -12.38
C HIS A 5 -4.64 -1.96 -12.88
N SER A 6 -3.44 -2.54 -12.84
CA SER A 6 -3.15 -3.92 -13.26
C SER A 6 -2.55 -4.80 -12.15
N LEU A 7 -2.55 -4.32 -10.91
CA LEU A 7 -2.05 -5.10 -9.77
C LEU A 7 -3.14 -6.06 -9.29
N LYS A 8 -2.84 -7.36 -9.37
CA LYS A 8 -3.69 -8.41 -8.83
C LYS A 8 -2.87 -9.33 -7.95
N HIS A 9 -3.04 -9.18 -6.64
CA HIS A 9 -2.36 -9.98 -5.64
C HIS A 9 -3.20 -9.98 -4.35
N PRO A 10 -3.33 -11.11 -3.62
CA PRO A 10 -4.15 -11.18 -2.41
C PRO A 10 -3.77 -10.14 -1.35
N ASN A 11 -2.49 -9.78 -1.24
CA ASN A 11 -2.01 -8.80 -0.26
C ASN A 11 -1.89 -7.36 -0.80
N ILE A 12 -2.53 -7.05 -1.93
CA ILE A 12 -2.59 -5.70 -2.51
C ILE A 12 -4.05 -5.31 -2.66
N VAL A 13 -4.41 -4.10 -2.26
CA VAL A 13 -5.76 -3.55 -2.49
C VAL A 13 -6.00 -3.38 -3.98
N GLU A 14 -7.03 -4.04 -4.50
CA GLU A 14 -7.41 -3.98 -5.91
C GLU A 14 -8.01 -2.61 -6.26
N ILE A 15 -7.41 -1.95 -7.26
CA ILE A 15 -7.99 -0.77 -7.91
C ILE A 15 -8.98 -1.25 -8.96
N LYS A 16 -10.25 -0.89 -8.79
CA LYS A 16 -11.34 -1.25 -9.70
C LYS A 16 -11.50 -0.26 -10.86
N GLY A 17 -11.12 0.99 -10.66
CA GLY A 17 -11.20 2.00 -11.72
C GLY A 17 -10.98 3.42 -11.22
N VAL A 18 -11.14 4.37 -12.14
CA VAL A 18 -11.05 5.81 -11.88
C VAL A 18 -12.30 6.48 -12.45
N ILE A 19 -12.92 7.35 -11.68
CA ILE A 19 -13.98 8.27 -12.12
C ILE A 19 -13.31 9.60 -12.43
N GLN A 20 -13.61 10.20 -13.58
CA GLN A 20 -12.94 11.44 -14.03
C GLN A 20 -13.78 12.71 -13.81
N GLU A 21 -15.10 12.59 -13.70
CA GLU A 21 -16.03 13.72 -13.52
C GLU A 21 -17.06 13.42 -12.42
N PRO A 22 -17.50 14.43 -11.63
CA PRO A 22 -17.07 15.83 -11.65
C PRO A 22 -15.69 16.07 -11.00
N GLU A 23 -15.21 15.12 -10.19
CA GLU A 23 -13.89 15.15 -9.56
C GLU A 23 -13.18 13.80 -9.76
N VAL A 24 -11.86 13.83 -9.94
CA VAL A 24 -11.07 12.61 -10.12
C VAL A 24 -11.10 11.77 -8.85
N SER A 25 -11.75 10.61 -8.92
CA SER A 25 -11.93 9.70 -7.78
C SER A 25 -11.40 8.31 -8.10
N LEU A 26 -10.73 7.67 -7.13
CA LEU A 26 -10.22 6.30 -7.25
C LEU A 26 -11.22 5.31 -6.65
N VAL A 27 -11.62 4.30 -7.42
CA VAL A 27 -12.49 3.21 -6.95
C VAL A 27 -11.62 2.00 -6.64
N MET A 28 -11.73 1.50 -5.41
CA MET A 28 -10.96 0.35 -4.92
C MET A 28 -11.89 -0.70 -4.28
N GLU A 29 -11.38 -1.90 -4.04
CA GLU A 29 -12.07 -2.83 -3.13
C GLU A 29 -12.21 -2.22 -1.72
N PHE A 30 -13.33 -2.54 -1.06
CA PHE A 30 -13.57 -2.13 0.31
C PHE A 30 -12.94 -3.14 1.27
N VAL A 31 -12.12 -2.65 2.20
CA VAL A 31 -11.46 -3.48 3.23
C VAL A 31 -11.98 -3.08 4.61
N GLN A 32 -12.69 -4.02 5.25
CA GLN A 32 -13.68 -3.71 6.29
C GLN A 32 -13.14 -3.14 7.61
N HIS A 33 -11.92 -3.48 8.04
CA HIS A 33 -11.43 -3.09 9.36
C HIS A 33 -10.50 -1.86 9.34
N GLY A 34 -10.41 -1.16 8.21
CA GLY A 34 -9.58 0.04 8.08
C GLY A 34 -8.09 -0.24 8.24
N SER A 35 -7.33 0.75 8.69
CA SER A 35 -5.87 0.67 8.75
C SER A 35 -5.35 -0.19 9.89
N LEU A 36 -4.24 -0.90 9.65
CA LEU A 36 -3.55 -1.71 10.63
C LEU A 36 -3.08 -0.84 11.81
N GLN A 37 -2.64 0.40 11.57
CA GLN A 37 -2.28 1.33 12.64
C GLN A 37 -3.41 1.52 13.66
N SER A 38 -4.63 1.76 13.21
CA SER A 38 -5.80 1.91 14.10
C SER A 38 -6.22 0.57 14.68
N TYR A 39 -6.20 -0.48 13.86
CA TYR A 39 -6.60 -1.83 14.27
C TYR A 39 -5.75 -2.36 15.44
N LEU A 40 -4.42 -2.19 15.37
CA LEU A 40 -3.48 -2.60 16.43
C LEU A 40 -3.73 -1.86 17.76
N LYS A 41 -4.14 -0.59 17.72
CA LYS A 41 -4.45 0.19 18.93
C LYS A 41 -5.73 -0.30 19.60
N ILE A 42 -6.75 -0.60 18.80
CA ILE A 42 -8.07 -1.03 19.30
C ILE A 42 -8.00 -2.47 19.83
N HIS A 43 -7.29 -3.37 19.15
CA HIS A 43 -7.28 -4.81 19.43
C HIS A 43 -6.03 -5.29 20.15
N LYS A 44 -5.32 -4.39 20.84
CA LYS A 44 -4.03 -4.68 21.48
C LYS A 44 -4.09 -5.90 22.41
N GLU A 45 -5.18 -6.03 23.18
CA GLU A 45 -5.34 -7.10 24.18
C GLU A 45 -5.76 -8.46 23.57
N SER A 46 -6.39 -8.45 22.39
CA SER A 46 -6.84 -9.69 21.71
C SER A 46 -5.84 -10.22 20.68
N LEU A 47 -4.93 -9.37 20.20
CA LEU A 47 -3.93 -9.73 19.21
C LEU A 47 -2.79 -10.54 19.83
N LYS A 48 -2.59 -11.74 19.30
CA LYS A 48 -1.48 -12.63 19.64
C LYS A 48 -0.35 -12.49 18.64
N GLU A 49 0.85 -12.90 19.03
CA GLU A 49 2.05 -12.90 18.19
C GLU A 49 1.82 -13.55 16.82
N ARG A 50 1.09 -14.67 16.77
CA ARG A 50 0.73 -15.35 15.52
C ARG A 50 0.00 -14.44 14.51
N HIS A 51 -0.84 -13.51 14.98
CA HIS A 51 -1.55 -12.58 14.10
C HIS A 51 -0.56 -11.55 13.53
N LEU A 52 0.35 -11.05 14.36
CA LEU A 52 1.37 -10.08 13.94
C LEU A 52 2.34 -10.69 12.93
N LEU A 53 2.81 -11.92 13.15
CA LEU A 53 3.64 -12.66 12.21
C LEU A 53 2.91 -12.89 10.87
N LYS A 54 1.61 -13.21 10.94
CA LYS A 54 0.79 -13.37 9.74
C LYS A 54 0.63 -12.07 8.97
N PHE A 55 0.41 -10.95 9.65
CA PHE A 55 0.34 -9.63 9.01
C PHE A 55 1.67 -9.24 8.37
N ALA A 56 2.80 -9.46 9.05
CA ALA A 56 4.12 -9.20 8.49
C ALA A 56 4.39 -10.03 7.24
N LEU A 57 4.03 -11.32 7.25
CA LEU A 57 4.16 -12.21 6.09
C LEU A 57 3.32 -11.73 4.90
N ASP A 58 2.08 -11.31 5.15
CA ASP A 58 1.19 -10.78 4.12
C ASP A 58 1.76 -9.49 3.50
N VAL A 59 2.27 -8.57 4.32
CA VAL A 59 2.95 -7.36 3.84
C VAL A 59 4.20 -7.71 3.02
N ALA A 60 5.02 -8.66 3.48
CA ALA A 60 6.21 -9.09 2.76
C ALA A 60 5.86 -9.68 1.38
N ARG A 61 4.83 -10.53 1.29
CA ARG A 61 4.33 -11.09 0.01
C ARG A 61 3.82 -10.02 -0.93
N GLY A 62 3.08 -9.03 -0.41
CA GLY A 62 2.63 -7.88 -1.20
C GLY A 62 3.81 -7.08 -1.76
N MET A 63 4.83 -6.81 -0.94
CA MET A 63 6.03 -6.07 -1.37
C MET A 63 6.92 -6.85 -2.34
N GLU A 64 7.04 -8.17 -2.17
CA GLU A 64 7.69 -9.06 -3.14
C GLU A 64 7.00 -8.95 -4.51
N TYR A 65 5.67 -9.03 -4.54
CA TYR A 65 4.90 -8.87 -5.77
C TYR A 65 5.14 -7.51 -6.43
N LEU A 66 5.16 -6.41 -5.66
CA LEU A 66 5.48 -5.09 -6.20
C LEU A 66 6.92 -5.02 -6.77
N GLY A 67 7.88 -5.61 -6.07
CA GLY A 67 9.26 -5.72 -6.53
C GLY A 67 9.38 -6.45 -7.87
N CYS A 68 8.70 -7.59 -8.03
CA CYS A 68 8.62 -8.33 -9.29
C CYS A 68 7.97 -7.53 -10.44
N LYS A 69 7.18 -6.50 -10.12
CA LYS A 69 6.58 -5.57 -11.09
C LYS A 69 7.41 -4.29 -11.28
N ASN A 70 8.59 -4.19 -10.68
CA ASN A 70 9.44 -3.00 -10.64
C ASN A 70 8.69 -1.77 -10.10
N ILE A 71 7.83 -1.97 -9.11
CA ILE A 71 7.05 -0.90 -8.48
C ILE A 71 7.60 -0.61 -7.09
N VAL A 72 8.00 0.63 -6.87
CA VAL A 72 8.38 1.12 -5.54
C VAL A 72 7.16 1.83 -4.94
N HIS A 73 6.69 1.36 -3.78
CA HIS A 73 5.53 1.94 -3.10
C HIS A 73 5.78 3.35 -2.57
N ARG A 74 6.98 3.60 -2.00
CA ARG A 74 7.44 4.88 -1.40
C ARG A 74 6.70 5.40 -0.17
N ASP A 75 5.65 4.74 0.28
CA ASP A 75 4.96 5.09 1.52
C ASP A 75 4.46 3.84 2.26
N LEU A 76 5.32 2.83 2.36
CA LEU A 76 5.00 1.64 3.12
C LEU A 76 5.00 1.97 4.61
N ALA A 77 3.81 2.05 5.21
CA ALA A 77 3.61 2.32 6.62
C ALA A 77 2.33 1.63 7.12
N ALA A 78 2.24 1.35 8.42
CA ALA A 78 1.07 0.65 9.00
C ALA A 78 -0.27 1.37 8.77
N ARG A 79 -0.26 2.68 8.51
CA ARG A 79 -1.47 3.45 8.13
C ARG A 79 -1.98 3.11 6.73
N ASN A 80 -1.10 2.66 5.84
CA ASN A 80 -1.37 2.28 4.45
C ASN A 80 -1.51 0.76 4.30
N ILE A 81 -1.57 0.02 5.39
CA ILE A 81 -1.94 -1.40 5.41
C ILE A 81 -3.38 -1.50 5.89
N LEU A 82 -4.25 -2.14 5.13
CA LEU A 82 -5.66 -2.34 5.49
C LEU A 82 -5.91 -3.77 5.99
N VAL A 83 -6.74 -3.92 7.00
CA VAL A 83 -7.05 -5.21 7.63
C VAL A 83 -8.34 -5.77 7.03
N ALA A 84 -8.22 -6.87 6.28
CA ALA A 84 -9.36 -7.55 5.68
C ALA A 84 -10.06 -8.45 6.71
N ASN A 85 -9.31 -9.14 7.54
CA ASN A 85 -9.78 -9.92 8.70
C ASN A 85 -8.61 -10.22 9.64
N GLU A 86 -8.86 -10.95 10.74
CA GLU A 86 -7.85 -11.29 11.77
C GLU A 86 -6.60 -12.03 11.24
N HIS A 87 -6.65 -12.56 10.02
CA HIS A 87 -5.59 -13.36 9.40
C HIS A 87 -5.14 -12.82 8.06
N HIS A 88 -5.61 -11.64 7.64
CA HIS A 88 -5.32 -11.12 6.32
C HIS A 88 -5.23 -9.60 6.26
N VAL A 89 -4.14 -9.11 5.69
CA VAL A 89 -3.91 -7.68 5.44
C VAL A 89 -3.52 -7.42 3.99
N LYS A 90 -3.80 -6.20 3.54
CA LYS A 90 -3.53 -5.74 2.19
C LYS A 90 -2.80 -4.40 2.20
N ILE A 91 -1.83 -4.22 1.32
CA ILE A 91 -1.13 -2.96 1.10
C ILE A 91 -2.00 -2.05 0.24
N SER A 92 -2.12 -0.78 0.61
CA SER A 92 -2.94 0.24 -0.02
C SER A 92 -2.17 1.54 -0.23
N ASP A 93 -2.82 2.53 -0.85
CA ASP A 93 -2.28 3.88 -1.07
C ASP A 93 -1.03 3.92 -1.97
N PHE A 94 -1.27 3.71 -3.26
CA PHE A 94 -0.28 3.85 -4.32
C PHE A 94 -0.13 5.29 -4.82
N GLY A 95 -0.58 6.30 -4.07
CA GLY A 95 -0.57 7.70 -4.50
C GLY A 95 0.83 8.26 -4.79
N LEU A 96 1.87 7.63 -4.21
CA LEU A 96 3.29 7.94 -4.45
C LEU A 96 4.05 6.81 -5.15
N ALA A 97 3.35 5.74 -5.55
CA ALA A 97 3.98 4.57 -6.14
C ALA A 97 4.51 4.89 -7.54
N GLN A 98 5.65 4.32 -7.88
CA GLN A 98 6.30 4.55 -9.17
C GLN A 98 6.83 3.26 -9.78
N VAL A 99 6.56 3.10 -11.08
CA VAL A 99 7.20 2.07 -11.91
C VAL A 99 8.61 2.55 -12.23
N MET A 100 9.61 1.73 -11.93
CA MET A 100 10.98 1.99 -12.33
C MET A 100 11.19 1.57 -13.79
N GLU A 101 11.79 2.44 -14.59
CA GLU A 101 12.35 2.06 -15.88
C GLU A 101 13.66 1.28 -15.69
N LYS A 102 14.17 0.63 -16.74
CA LYS A 102 15.35 -0.26 -16.71
C LYS A 102 16.66 0.36 -16.20
N ASN A 103 16.72 1.67 -15.99
CA ASN A 103 17.88 2.32 -15.40
C ASN A 103 17.67 2.41 -13.89
N ASP A 104 18.61 1.86 -13.12
CA ASP A 104 18.55 1.70 -11.65
C ASP A 104 18.50 3.02 -10.85
N TYR A 105 18.46 4.17 -11.54
CA TYR A 105 18.42 5.49 -10.93
C TYR A 105 17.19 6.26 -11.40
N TYR A 106 16.40 6.71 -10.42
CA TYR A 106 15.25 7.57 -10.64
C TYR A 106 15.52 8.99 -10.13
N PHE A 107 15.36 9.98 -11.00
CA PHE A 107 15.39 11.40 -10.64
C PHE A 107 13.97 11.87 -10.27
N LEU A 108 13.77 12.24 -9.00
CA LEU A 108 12.48 12.73 -8.50
C LEU A 108 12.22 14.15 -9.04
N GLN A 109 11.52 14.26 -10.18
CA GLN A 109 10.95 15.54 -10.63
C GLN A 109 9.54 15.67 -10.06
N THR A 110 9.42 16.42 -8.97
CA THR A 110 8.13 16.76 -8.36
C THR A 110 8.11 18.24 -8.02
N ALA A 111 6.98 18.91 -8.27
CA ALA A 111 6.72 20.27 -7.78
C ALA A 111 6.36 20.29 -6.28
N ARG A 112 6.18 19.11 -5.67
CA ARG A 112 5.89 18.99 -4.23
C ARG A 112 7.19 19.09 -3.45
N GLU A 113 7.22 19.98 -2.46
CA GLU A 113 8.30 20.01 -1.48
C GLU A 113 8.38 18.65 -0.78
N LEU A 114 9.52 17.95 -0.95
CA LEU A 114 9.78 16.73 -0.22
C LEU A 114 10.09 17.11 1.24
N PRO A 115 9.52 16.42 2.23
CA PRO A 115 9.85 16.74 3.60
C PRO A 115 11.32 16.38 3.84
N ILE A 116 12.12 17.37 4.24
CA ILE A 116 13.59 17.23 4.39
C ILE A 116 13.96 16.05 5.32
N LYS A 117 13.07 15.71 6.27
CA LYS A 117 13.20 14.57 7.19
C LYS A 117 13.32 13.19 6.51
N TRP A 118 13.04 13.07 5.20
CA TRP A 118 13.13 11.82 4.44
C TRP A 118 14.42 11.70 3.63
N LEU A 119 15.25 12.74 3.60
CA LEU A 119 16.44 12.84 2.75
C LEU A 119 17.75 12.78 3.55
N VAL A 120 17.69 12.68 4.88
CA VAL A 120 18.85 12.67 5.79
C VAL A 120 18.76 11.49 6.74
#